data_AF-A0A229W078-F1
#
_entry.id   AF-A0A229W078-F1
#
_cell.length_a   1.000
_cell.length_b   1.000
_cell.length_c   1.000
_cell.angle_alpha   90.00
_cell.angle_beta   90.00
_cell.angle_gamma   90.00
#
_symmetry.space_group_name_H-M   'P 1'
#
loop_
_entity.id
_entity.type
_entity.pdbx_description
1 polymer ?
#
loop_
_entity_poly.entity_id
_entity_poly.type
_entity_poly.pdbx_seq_one_letter_code
_entity_poly.pdbx_strand_id
1 'polypeptide(L)'
;MTTIQSISPAHTTSISPINLSALSERLRASTRTIEVTDMGNGLIVTDERTPYLRTYIRPDGIVLPRWEYPAPDRRGRIRGLKPFDVQAVRQLASPIIPLTPFTLTGDTGQQTLLMRLHLDRQANRLAPHQVHTMLRLDQLTVSANARHDVWGAFQHLLADAIDAGGTDRLFADDPNRDMQILIDAMASPAAPSLIAALIIGEVERLIPDKDRTARDRELRFIIDDISYERDHDTQADQAERLTGIAVELLSHTRIRPDQTRVRMMRALLTGIANRLPASALAASDVSRASLGGTLILISWWLGRDLDRLAEAALRLELATGATTGTRAVRNGRPGWLS
;
A
#
# COMPACT_ATOMS: atom_id res chain seq x y z
N MET A 1 -51.16 -3.86 -35.39
CA MET A 1 -50.50 -2.54 -35.27
C MET A 1 -49.80 -2.51 -33.93
N THR A 2 -48.49 -2.75 -33.94
CA THR A 2 -47.68 -2.82 -32.72
C THR A 2 -46.58 -1.79 -32.90
N THR A 3 -46.69 -0.69 -32.15
CA THR A 3 -45.78 0.45 -32.24
C THR A 3 -44.44 0.04 -31.63
N ILE A 4 -43.40 -0.07 -32.46
CA ILE A 4 -42.03 -0.32 -32.02
C ILE A 4 -41.54 0.97 -31.34
N GLN A 5 -41.38 0.92 -30.01
CA GLN A 5 -40.65 1.95 -29.28
C GLN A 5 -39.18 1.90 -29.71
N SER A 6 -38.70 3.01 -30.29
CA SER A 6 -37.30 3.19 -30.62
C SER A 6 -36.46 3.15 -29.34
N ILE A 7 -35.58 2.16 -29.25
CA ILE A 7 -34.53 2.10 -28.24
C ILE A 7 -33.59 3.28 -28.52
N SER A 8 -33.58 4.28 -27.63
CA SER A 8 -32.58 5.36 -27.66
C SER A 8 -31.18 4.73 -27.54
N PRO A 9 -30.20 5.11 -28.38
CA PRO A 9 -28.84 4.65 -28.21
C PRO A 9 -28.32 5.18 -26.87
N ALA A 10 -27.72 4.28 -26.09
CA ALA A 10 -27.03 4.58 -24.86
C ALA A 10 -26.12 5.80 -25.02
N HIS A 11 -26.17 6.73 -24.06
CA HIS A 11 -25.21 7.82 -23.92
C HIS A 11 -23.79 7.26 -23.98
N THR A 12 -23.20 7.26 -25.17
CA THR A 12 -21.76 7.17 -25.34
C THR A 12 -21.26 8.52 -24.90
N THR A 13 -20.70 8.60 -23.69
CA THR A 13 -19.91 9.75 -23.27
C THR A 13 -18.80 9.90 -24.29
N SER A 14 -18.99 10.80 -25.26
CA SER A 14 -17.98 11.23 -26.20
C SER A 14 -16.84 11.82 -25.39
N ILE A 15 -15.83 11.00 -25.10
CA ILE A 15 -14.59 11.47 -24.48
C ILE A 15 -13.95 12.39 -25.52
N SER A 16 -14.04 13.70 -25.27
CA SER A 16 -13.42 14.67 -26.16
C SER A 16 -11.92 14.42 -26.20
N PRO A 17 -11.30 14.39 -27.40
CA PRO A 17 -9.86 14.18 -27.50
C PRO A 17 -9.11 15.25 -26.72
N ILE A 18 -8.07 14.83 -25.99
CA ILE A 18 -7.25 15.77 -25.20
C ILE A 18 -6.26 16.52 -26.08
N ASN A 19 -6.05 17.80 -25.78
CA ASN A 19 -4.97 18.57 -26.38
C ASN A 19 -3.64 18.20 -25.71
N LEU A 20 -2.96 17.18 -26.27
CA LEU A 20 -1.70 16.65 -25.76
C LEU A 20 -0.57 17.69 -25.78
N SER A 21 -0.51 18.55 -26.80
CA SER A 21 0.51 19.59 -26.91
C SER A 21 0.37 20.61 -25.77
N ALA A 22 -0.84 21.11 -25.52
CA ALA A 22 -1.10 22.04 -24.42
C ALA A 22 -0.85 21.40 -23.04
N LEU A 23 -1.19 20.11 -22.88
CA LEU A 23 -0.92 19.37 -21.65
C LEU A 23 0.60 19.20 -21.40
N SER A 24 1.35 18.85 -22.45
CA SER A 24 2.81 18.69 -22.40
C SER A 24 3.52 19.97 -21.99
N GLU A 25 3.17 21.10 -22.61
CA GLU A 25 3.72 22.43 -22.27
C GLU A 25 3.43 22.80 -20.81
N ARG A 26 2.19 22.60 -20.35
CA ARG A 26 1.82 22.91 -18.96
C ARG A 26 2.52 22.01 -17.95
N LEU A 27 2.66 20.71 -18.23
CA LEU A 27 3.36 19.79 -17.34
C LEU A 27 4.83 20.17 -17.19
N ARG A 28 5.53 20.45 -18.31
CA ARG A 28 6.92 20.91 -18.30
C ARG A 28 7.11 22.24 -17.56
N ALA A 29 6.14 23.16 -17.68
CA ALA A 29 6.17 24.43 -16.97
C ALA A 29 5.85 24.30 -15.46
N SER A 30 5.15 23.24 -15.06
CA SER A 30 4.58 23.12 -13.71
C SER A 30 5.56 22.65 -12.64
N THR A 31 6.52 21.78 -12.98
CA THR A 31 7.44 21.18 -12.01
C THR A 31 8.77 20.83 -12.68
N ARG A 32 9.90 21.07 -12.00
CA ARG A 32 11.24 20.74 -12.53
C ARG A 32 11.56 19.25 -12.56
N THR A 33 10.88 18.44 -11.75
CA THR A 33 11.12 16.99 -11.65
C THR A 33 10.39 16.18 -12.72
N ILE A 34 9.51 16.82 -13.51
CA ILE A 34 8.68 16.14 -14.50
C ILE A 34 9.32 16.29 -15.88
N GLU A 35 9.54 15.15 -16.53
CA GLU A 35 9.92 15.10 -17.94
C GLU A 35 8.75 14.57 -18.77
N VAL A 36 8.56 15.17 -19.95
CA VAL A 36 7.50 14.76 -20.89
C VAL A 36 8.12 14.47 -22.25
N THR A 37 7.96 13.24 -22.71
CA THR A 37 8.34 12.79 -24.06
C THR A 37 7.09 12.74 -24.93
N ASP A 38 7.12 13.44 -26.07
CA ASP A 38 6.04 13.40 -27.06
C ASP A 38 6.29 12.26 -28.04
N MET A 39 5.30 11.37 -28.19
CA MET A 39 5.35 10.21 -29.09
C MET A 39 4.55 10.45 -30.38
N GLY A 40 4.00 11.65 -30.59
CA GLY A 40 3.10 12.01 -31.69
C GLY A 40 1.66 11.53 -31.47
N ASN A 41 1.48 10.27 -31.07
CA ASN A 41 0.16 9.68 -30.77
C ASN A 41 -0.09 9.48 -29.26
N GLY A 42 0.61 10.24 -28.42
CA GLY A 42 0.53 10.13 -26.97
C GLY A 42 1.69 10.83 -26.28
N LEU A 43 1.66 10.86 -24.95
CA LEU A 43 2.74 11.38 -24.12
C LEU A 43 3.28 10.29 -23.20
N ILE A 44 4.57 10.35 -22.89
CA ILE A 44 5.18 9.62 -21.78
C ILE A 44 5.63 10.66 -20.76
N VAL A 45 5.07 10.59 -19.56
CA VAL A 45 5.42 11.46 -18.44
C VAL A 45 6.20 10.65 -17.42
N THR A 46 7.36 11.17 -17.02
CA THR A 46 8.24 10.61 -15.99
C THR A 46 8.50 11.64 -14.91
N ASP A 47 8.79 11.17 -13.69
CA ASP A 47 9.15 12.02 -12.55
C ASP A 47 10.46 11.52 -11.93
N GLU A 48 11.42 12.42 -11.72
CA GLU A 48 12.75 12.10 -11.17
C GLU A 48 12.68 11.40 -9.80
N ARG A 49 11.63 11.69 -9.00
CA ARG A 49 11.40 11.06 -7.69
C ARG A 49 11.03 9.57 -7.82
N THR A 50 10.50 9.18 -8.97
CA THR A 50 10.07 7.80 -9.27
C THR A 50 10.61 7.39 -10.65
N PRO A 51 11.93 7.18 -10.79
CA PRO A 51 12.60 7.10 -12.09
C PRO A 51 12.16 5.91 -12.96
N TYR A 52 11.57 4.89 -12.33
CA TYR A 52 11.06 3.69 -13.00
C TYR A 52 9.56 3.73 -13.27
N LEU A 53 8.85 4.76 -12.83
CA LEU A 53 7.43 4.92 -13.11
C LEU A 53 7.28 5.70 -14.42
N ARG A 54 6.62 5.09 -15.39
CA ARG A 54 6.24 5.74 -16.65
C ARG A 54 4.75 5.88 -16.74
N THR A 55 4.31 7.08 -17.08
CA THR A 55 2.90 7.40 -17.23
C THR A 55 2.57 7.69 -18.68
N TYR A 56 1.95 6.71 -19.34
CA TYR A 56 1.55 6.83 -20.75
C TYR A 56 0.19 7.51 -20.84
N ILE A 57 0.08 8.56 -21.65
CA ILE A 57 -1.17 9.28 -21.89
C ILE A 57 -1.55 9.10 -23.36
N ARG A 58 -2.73 8.54 -23.59
CA ARG A 58 -3.29 8.35 -24.93
C ARG A 58 -4.07 9.59 -25.39
N PRO A 59 -4.32 9.78 -26.71
CA PRO A 59 -5.07 10.92 -27.22
C PRO A 59 -6.54 10.96 -26.77
N ASP A 60 -7.06 9.83 -26.32
CA ASP A 60 -8.43 9.64 -25.83
C ASP A 60 -8.60 9.96 -24.33
N GLY A 61 -7.60 10.52 -23.65
CA GLY A 61 -7.73 10.85 -22.22
C GLY A 61 -7.25 9.75 -21.29
N ILE A 62 -7.01 8.54 -21.78
CA ILE A 62 -6.68 7.40 -20.91
C ILE A 62 -5.22 7.46 -20.49
N VAL A 63 -4.99 7.42 -19.19
CA VAL A 63 -3.68 7.36 -18.55
C VAL A 63 -3.40 5.93 -18.11
N LEU A 64 -2.26 5.42 -18.53
CA LEU A 64 -1.78 4.05 -18.29
C LEU A 64 -0.44 4.12 -17.54
N PRO A 65 -0.46 4.33 -16.22
CA PRO A 65 0.77 4.34 -15.43
C PRO A 65 1.28 2.92 -15.21
N ARG A 66 2.60 2.73 -15.29
CA ARG A 66 3.24 1.44 -15.01
C ARG A 66 4.69 1.60 -14.59
N TRP A 67 5.14 0.73 -13.70
CA TRP A 67 6.55 0.60 -13.38
C TRP A 67 7.24 -0.21 -14.47
N GLU A 68 8.38 0.27 -14.96
CA GLU A 68 9.21 -0.38 -15.97
C GLU A 68 10.66 -0.47 -15.49
N TYR A 69 11.09 -1.68 -15.15
CA TYR A 69 12.46 -1.94 -14.74
C TYR A 69 13.30 -2.37 -15.94
N PRO A 70 14.46 -1.75 -16.18
CA PRO A 70 15.36 -2.21 -17.22
C PRO A 70 16.03 -3.52 -16.81
N ALA A 71 16.56 -4.24 -17.80
CA ALA A 71 17.40 -5.41 -17.52
C ALA A 71 18.63 -4.99 -16.70
N PRO A 72 19.05 -5.79 -15.70
CA PRO A 72 20.29 -5.54 -15.00
C PRO A 72 21.49 -5.48 -15.95
N ASP A 73 22.47 -4.65 -15.62
CA ASP A 73 23.73 -4.58 -16.37
C ASP A 73 24.56 -5.88 -16.24
N ARG A 74 25.73 -5.93 -16.89
CA ARG A 74 26.63 -7.10 -16.84
C ARG A 74 27.10 -7.45 -15.41
N ARG A 75 27.02 -6.52 -14.46
CA ARG A 75 27.34 -6.73 -13.04
C ARG A 75 26.09 -7.04 -12.21
N GLY A 76 24.95 -7.23 -12.86
CA GLY A 76 23.68 -7.53 -12.25
C GLY A 76 23.07 -6.34 -11.51
N ARG A 77 23.44 -5.10 -11.83
CA ARG A 77 22.95 -3.87 -11.18
C ARG A 77 21.89 -3.18 -12.02
N ILE A 78 20.99 -2.47 -11.35
CA ILE A 78 20.04 -1.54 -11.97
C ILE A 78 20.37 -0.15 -11.38
N ARG A 79 20.53 0.87 -12.23
CA ARG A 79 21.06 2.19 -11.82
C ARG A 79 20.18 2.84 -10.75
N GLY A 80 20.73 3.19 -9.59
CA GLY A 80 19.95 3.84 -8.53
C GLY A 80 19.04 2.89 -7.72
N LEU A 81 19.14 1.57 -7.93
CA LEU A 81 18.54 0.57 -7.04
C LEU A 81 19.61 -0.04 -6.11
N LYS A 82 19.23 -0.31 -4.85
CA LYS A 82 20.09 -1.02 -3.90
C LYS A 82 20.15 -2.51 -4.25
N PRO A 83 21.17 -3.28 -3.78
CA PRO A 83 21.27 -4.70 -4.08
C PRO A 83 20.01 -5.52 -3.74
N PHE A 84 19.37 -5.23 -2.60
CA PHE A 84 18.11 -5.88 -2.21
C PHE A 84 16.93 -5.52 -3.12
N ASP A 85 16.82 -4.26 -3.54
CA ASP A 85 15.79 -3.85 -4.51
C ASP A 85 15.96 -4.56 -5.85
N VAL A 86 17.22 -4.72 -6.30
CA VAL A 86 17.51 -5.48 -7.53
C VAL A 86 17.13 -6.95 -7.37
N GLN A 87 17.35 -7.55 -6.19
CA GLN A 87 16.88 -8.91 -5.92
C GLN A 87 15.35 -8.98 -5.93
N ALA A 88 14.66 -8.01 -5.35
CA ALA A 88 13.20 -7.94 -5.37
C ALA A 88 12.67 -7.84 -6.80
N VAL A 89 13.28 -7.00 -7.66
CA VAL A 89 12.94 -6.90 -9.09
C VAL A 89 13.07 -8.24 -9.80
N ARG A 90 14.10 -9.04 -9.48
CA ARG A 90 14.30 -10.38 -10.08
C ARG A 90 13.23 -11.40 -9.68
N GLN A 91 12.57 -11.20 -8.55
CA GLN A 91 11.48 -12.07 -8.08
C GLN A 91 10.12 -11.65 -8.65
N LEU A 92 10.02 -10.50 -9.31
CA LEU A 92 8.79 -10.07 -9.96
C LEU A 92 8.47 -11.00 -11.13
N ALA A 93 7.19 -11.38 -11.28
CA ALA A 93 6.72 -12.16 -12.42
C ALA A 93 6.91 -11.42 -13.77
N SER A 94 6.99 -10.08 -13.74
CA SER A 94 7.20 -9.23 -14.90
C SER A 94 8.01 -7.99 -14.51
N PRO A 95 8.96 -7.52 -15.36
CA PRO A 95 9.65 -6.26 -15.16
C PRO A 95 8.75 -5.04 -15.38
N ILE A 96 7.53 -5.26 -15.90
CA ILE A 96 6.51 -4.26 -16.11
C ILE A 96 5.35 -4.53 -15.16
N ILE A 97 5.05 -3.59 -14.26
CA ILE A 97 3.93 -3.68 -13.32
C ILE A 97 2.93 -2.56 -13.64
N PRO A 98 1.78 -2.89 -14.24
CA PRO A 98 0.74 -1.89 -14.50
C PRO A 98 0.12 -1.40 -13.18
N LEU A 99 -0.15 -0.10 -13.12
CA LEU A 99 -1.00 0.52 -12.12
C LEU A 99 -2.41 0.72 -12.69
N THR A 100 -3.37 1.02 -11.82
CA THR A 100 -4.77 1.25 -12.21
C THR A 100 -4.86 2.41 -13.22
N PRO A 101 -5.42 2.17 -14.42
CA PRO A 101 -5.70 3.23 -15.38
C PRO A 101 -6.69 4.26 -14.84
N PHE A 102 -6.59 5.49 -15.31
CA PHE A 102 -7.57 6.54 -15.03
C PHE A 102 -7.73 7.48 -16.23
N THR A 103 -8.82 8.24 -16.25
CA THR A 103 -9.13 9.16 -17.35
C THR A 103 -8.87 10.59 -16.94
N LEU A 104 -8.22 11.36 -17.81
CA LEU A 104 -8.11 12.81 -17.69
C LEU A 104 -9.43 13.46 -18.11
N THR A 105 -10.06 14.18 -17.19
CA THR A 105 -11.33 14.87 -17.40
C THR A 105 -11.17 16.38 -17.20
N GLY A 106 -12.12 17.15 -17.75
CA GLY A 106 -12.13 18.60 -17.66
C GLY A 106 -11.21 19.29 -18.68
N ASP A 107 -10.87 20.55 -18.41
CA ASP A 107 -9.98 21.34 -19.26
C ASP A 107 -8.49 21.00 -19.02
N THR A 108 -7.59 21.56 -19.84
CA THR A 108 -6.14 21.30 -19.71
C THR A 108 -5.58 21.68 -18.32
N GLY A 109 -6.19 22.64 -17.63
CA GLY A 109 -5.79 23.01 -16.26
C GLY A 109 -6.12 21.90 -15.26
N GLN A 110 -7.35 21.40 -15.30
CA GLN A 110 -7.79 20.28 -14.49
C GLN A 110 -6.99 19.00 -14.80
N GLN A 111 -6.75 18.70 -16.07
CA GLN A 111 -5.96 17.56 -16.50
C GLN A 111 -4.52 17.62 -15.96
N THR A 112 -3.90 18.81 -16.03
CA THR A 112 -2.55 19.04 -15.46
C THR A 112 -2.55 18.80 -13.95
N LEU A 113 -3.57 19.30 -13.23
CA LEU A 113 -3.70 19.09 -11.79
C LEU A 113 -3.86 17.60 -11.45
N LEU A 114 -4.71 16.86 -12.16
CA LEU A 114 -4.90 15.42 -11.96
C LEU A 114 -3.59 14.65 -12.16
N MET A 115 -2.83 14.99 -13.19
CA MET A 115 -1.51 14.40 -13.43
C MET A 115 -0.52 14.70 -12.30
N ARG A 116 -0.46 15.94 -11.82
CA ARG A 116 0.41 16.30 -10.70
C ARG A 116 0.04 15.56 -9.41
N LEU A 117 -1.25 15.53 -9.08
CA LEU A 117 -1.75 14.78 -7.93
C LEU A 117 -1.44 13.28 -8.03
N HIS A 118 -1.52 12.71 -9.24
CA HIS A 118 -1.12 11.33 -9.48
C HIS A 118 0.38 11.12 -9.21
N LEU A 119 1.25 11.95 -9.79
CA LEU A 119 2.71 11.83 -9.63
C LEU A 119 3.14 12.06 -8.17
N ASP A 120 2.60 13.08 -7.50
CA ASP A 120 2.85 13.35 -6.09
C ASP A 120 2.38 12.19 -5.20
N ARG A 121 1.24 11.57 -5.53
CA ARG A 121 0.77 10.37 -4.82
C ARG A 121 1.72 9.19 -5.04
N GLN A 122 2.26 8.98 -6.24
CA GLN A 122 3.20 7.88 -6.47
C GLN A 122 4.57 8.15 -5.83
N ALA A 123 5.05 9.39 -5.83
CA ALA A 123 6.30 9.77 -5.16
C ALA A 123 6.25 9.57 -3.64
N ASN A 124 5.06 9.67 -3.04
CA ASN A 124 4.85 9.39 -1.63
C ASN A 124 4.58 7.91 -1.31
N ARG A 125 4.48 7.04 -2.32
CA ARG A 125 4.26 5.58 -2.15
C ARG A 125 5.58 4.84 -2.28
N LEU A 126 5.61 3.64 -1.69
CA LEU A 126 6.69 2.71 -1.93
C LEU A 126 6.57 2.16 -3.35
N ALA A 127 7.68 2.15 -4.06
CA ALA A 127 7.79 1.47 -5.32
C ALA A 127 7.74 -0.05 -5.11
N PRO A 128 7.25 -0.84 -6.09
CA PRO A 128 7.19 -2.30 -5.97
C PRO A 128 8.50 -2.97 -5.59
N HIS A 129 9.64 -2.46 -6.05
CA HIS A 129 10.96 -3.00 -5.72
C HIS A 129 11.43 -2.71 -4.29
N GLN A 130 10.80 -1.76 -3.60
CA GLN A 130 11.11 -1.41 -2.20
C GLN A 130 10.34 -2.30 -1.20
N VAL A 131 9.49 -3.21 -1.67
CA VAL A 131 8.81 -4.19 -0.83
C VAL A 131 9.45 -5.55 -1.05
N HIS A 132 10.13 -6.05 -0.03
CA HIS A 132 10.98 -7.24 -0.08
C HIS A 132 10.30 -8.45 0.55
N THR A 133 8.98 -8.42 0.74
CA THR A 133 8.20 -9.52 1.33
C THR A 133 8.54 -10.87 0.71
N MET A 134 8.63 -10.97 -0.62
CA MET A 134 8.98 -12.23 -1.29
C MET A 134 10.39 -12.75 -0.95
N LEU A 135 11.32 -11.88 -0.57
CA LEU A 135 12.67 -12.26 -0.12
C LEU A 135 12.72 -12.64 1.37
N ARG A 136 11.81 -12.06 2.17
CA ARG A 136 11.81 -12.22 3.63
C ARG A 136 10.81 -13.23 4.15
N LEU A 137 9.80 -13.59 3.36
CA LEU A 137 8.70 -14.42 3.83
C LEU A 137 9.21 -15.76 4.36
N ASP A 138 10.13 -16.42 3.66
CA ASP A 138 10.71 -17.70 4.11
C ASP A 138 11.41 -17.57 5.47
N GLN A 139 12.08 -16.44 5.72
CA GLN A 139 12.72 -16.17 7.01
C GLN A 139 11.67 -15.96 8.10
N LEU A 140 10.61 -15.19 7.82
CA LEU A 140 9.51 -14.95 8.75
C LEU A 140 8.71 -16.23 9.07
N THR A 141 8.58 -17.14 8.11
CA THR A 141 7.89 -18.43 8.29
C THR A 141 8.69 -19.38 9.17
N VAL A 142 10.01 -19.48 8.96
CA VAL A 142 10.83 -20.52 9.60
C VAL A 142 11.55 -20.03 10.86
N SER A 143 11.79 -18.72 11.01
CA SER A 143 12.61 -18.17 12.09
C SER A 143 11.82 -17.32 13.08
N ALA A 144 11.71 -17.82 14.33
CA ALA A 144 11.20 -17.03 15.44
C ALA A 144 12.02 -15.76 15.69
N ASN A 145 13.33 -15.78 15.45
CA ASN A 145 14.16 -14.57 15.58
C ASN A 145 13.80 -13.51 14.53
N ALA A 146 13.46 -13.91 13.30
CA ALA A 146 13.01 -12.95 12.28
C ALA A 146 11.65 -12.35 12.64
N ARG A 147 10.74 -13.13 13.23
CA ARG A 147 9.45 -12.62 13.76
C ARG A 147 9.68 -11.69 14.95
N HIS A 148 10.63 -12.02 15.82
CA HIS A 148 11.03 -11.17 16.94
C HIS A 148 11.59 -9.81 16.47
N ASP A 149 12.39 -9.81 15.40
CA ASP A 149 12.91 -8.58 14.79
C ASP A 149 11.76 -7.65 14.32
N VAL A 150 10.60 -8.19 13.91
CA VAL A 150 9.42 -7.37 13.56
C VAL A 150 8.88 -6.59 14.76
N TRP A 151 8.77 -7.26 15.91
CA TRP A 151 8.36 -6.59 17.14
C TRP A 151 9.38 -5.53 17.58
N GLY A 152 10.67 -5.88 17.56
CA GLY A 152 11.75 -4.96 17.90
C GLY A 152 11.74 -3.72 17.01
N ALA A 153 11.63 -3.90 15.69
CA ALA A 153 11.52 -2.83 14.72
C ALA A 153 10.30 -1.93 14.99
N PHE A 154 9.13 -2.52 15.28
CA PHE A 154 7.94 -1.75 15.65
C PHE A 154 8.18 -0.90 16.90
N GLN A 155 8.78 -1.46 17.95
CA GLN A 155 9.04 -0.75 19.21
C GLN A 155 10.01 0.42 19.01
N HIS A 156 11.09 0.22 18.25
CA HIS A 156 12.05 1.29 17.92
C HIS A 156 11.38 2.41 17.11
N LEU A 157 10.66 2.06 16.03
CA LEU A 157 9.99 3.06 15.19
C LEU A 157 8.91 3.83 15.94
N LEU A 158 8.19 3.17 16.86
CA LEU A 158 7.19 3.82 17.69
C LEU A 158 7.83 4.77 18.70
N ALA A 159 8.96 4.39 19.32
CA ALA A 159 9.72 5.28 20.20
C ALA A 159 10.25 6.49 19.42
N ASP A 160 10.86 6.29 18.25
CA ASP A 160 11.34 7.36 17.39
C ASP A 160 10.21 8.32 16.98
N ALA A 161 9.02 7.79 16.66
CA ALA A 161 7.85 8.61 16.34
C ALA A 161 7.39 9.47 17.52
N ILE A 162 7.43 8.92 18.74
CA ILE A 162 7.06 9.64 19.96
C ILE A 162 8.09 10.75 20.24
N ASP A 163 9.38 10.42 20.17
CA ASP A 163 10.48 11.35 20.44
C ASP A 163 10.52 12.49 19.40
N ALA A 164 10.19 12.18 18.15
CA ALA A 164 10.06 13.18 17.09
C ALA A 164 8.73 13.96 17.11
N GLY A 165 7.76 13.55 17.93
CA GLY A 165 6.43 14.14 17.99
C GLY A 165 5.55 13.87 16.75
N GLY A 166 5.90 12.87 15.93
CA GLY A 166 5.21 12.56 14.69
C GLY A 166 5.92 11.50 13.84
N THR A 167 5.25 11.04 12.77
CA THR A 167 5.78 10.01 11.86
C THR A 167 6.35 10.58 10.55
N ASP A 168 6.26 11.90 10.35
CA ASP A 168 6.63 12.52 9.08
C ASP A 168 8.10 12.29 8.72
N ARG A 169 9.00 12.38 9.70
CA ARG A 169 10.44 12.11 9.51
C ARG A 169 10.72 10.65 9.14
N LEU A 170 9.98 9.70 9.73
CA LEU A 170 10.15 8.28 9.44
C LEU A 170 9.79 7.91 8.00
N PHE A 171 9.00 8.74 7.34
CA PHE A 171 8.56 8.54 5.96
C PHE A 171 9.14 9.53 4.95
N ALA A 172 9.97 10.47 5.39
CA ALA A 172 10.58 11.48 4.52
C ALA A 172 11.72 10.89 3.68
N ASP A 173 12.44 9.94 4.25
CA ASP A 173 13.63 9.34 3.67
C ASP A 173 13.37 7.89 3.23
N ASP A 174 14.36 7.32 2.54
CA ASP A 174 14.40 5.89 2.22
C ASP A 174 14.19 5.02 3.48
N PRO A 175 13.41 3.92 3.39
CA PRO A 175 13.22 3.02 4.51
C PRO A 175 14.56 2.52 5.09
N ASN A 176 14.78 2.78 6.38
CA ASN A 176 15.87 2.18 7.13
C ASN A 176 15.58 0.68 7.40
N ARG A 177 16.50 -0.02 8.09
CA ARG A 177 16.35 -1.46 8.37
C ARG A 177 15.04 -1.79 9.08
N ASP A 178 14.73 -1.06 10.15
CA ASP A 178 13.56 -1.34 11.00
C ASP A 178 12.26 -1.05 10.24
N MET A 179 12.20 0.08 9.51
CA MET A 179 11.08 0.39 8.62
C MET A 179 10.91 -0.68 7.55
N GLN A 180 12.00 -1.18 6.95
CA GLN A 180 11.92 -2.24 5.96
C GLN A 180 11.37 -3.55 6.55
N ILE A 181 11.80 -3.93 7.77
CA ILE A 181 11.27 -5.13 8.47
C ILE A 181 9.76 -5.01 8.65
N LEU A 182 9.29 -3.86 9.12
CA LEU A 182 7.88 -3.65 9.34
C LEU A 182 7.08 -3.55 8.02
N ILE A 183 7.62 -2.92 6.98
CA ILE A 183 7.04 -2.88 5.63
C ILE A 183 6.83 -4.29 5.08
N ASP A 184 7.86 -5.14 5.15
CA ASP A 184 7.81 -6.48 4.56
C ASP A 184 6.82 -7.38 5.28
N ALA A 185 6.75 -7.27 6.62
CA ALA A 185 5.79 -7.97 7.45
C ALA A 185 4.35 -7.47 7.21
N MET A 186 4.16 -6.15 7.08
CA MET A 186 2.86 -5.53 6.76
C MET A 186 2.37 -5.78 5.33
N ALA A 187 3.27 -6.16 4.42
CA ALA A 187 2.94 -6.58 3.07
C ALA A 187 2.81 -8.11 2.92
N SER A 188 2.94 -8.87 4.01
CA SER A 188 2.76 -10.32 4.03
C SER A 188 1.30 -10.74 4.31
N PRO A 189 0.93 -12.01 4.07
CA PRO A 189 -0.41 -12.52 4.37
C PRO A 189 -0.83 -12.30 5.84
N ALA A 190 0.13 -12.34 6.76
CA ALA A 190 -0.09 -12.21 8.19
C ALA A 190 -0.32 -10.77 8.67
N ALA A 191 -0.37 -9.78 7.77
CA ALA A 191 -0.44 -8.37 8.15
C ALA A 191 -1.64 -8.02 9.05
N PRO A 192 -2.88 -8.51 8.83
CA PRO A 192 -4.00 -8.28 9.76
C PRO A 192 -3.72 -8.87 11.15
N SER A 193 -3.22 -10.11 11.20
CA SER A 193 -2.82 -10.80 12.43
C SER A 193 -1.74 -10.03 13.20
N LEU A 194 -0.73 -9.52 12.48
CA LEU A 194 0.33 -8.69 13.05
C LEU A 194 -0.24 -7.41 13.66
N ILE A 195 -1.09 -6.67 12.95
CA ILE A 195 -1.70 -5.45 13.49
C ILE A 195 -2.49 -5.75 14.76
N ALA A 196 -3.27 -6.83 14.78
CA ALA A 196 -4.02 -7.25 15.96
C ALA A 196 -3.08 -7.60 17.13
N ALA A 197 -2.01 -8.35 16.87
CA ALA A 197 -1.00 -8.69 17.88
C ALA A 197 -0.30 -7.45 18.46
N LEU A 198 0.03 -6.46 17.63
CA LEU A 198 0.60 -5.19 18.09
C LEU A 198 -0.37 -4.41 18.98
N ILE A 199 -1.67 -4.41 18.65
CA ILE A 199 -2.71 -3.81 19.49
C ILE A 199 -2.79 -4.52 20.83
N ILE A 200 -2.85 -5.86 20.84
CA ILE A 200 -2.86 -6.68 22.06
C ILE A 200 -1.64 -6.33 22.92
N GLY A 201 -0.45 -6.30 22.30
CA GLY A 201 0.81 -5.86 22.92
C GLY A 201 0.70 -4.53 23.65
N GLU A 202 0.11 -3.52 23.01
CA GLU A 202 -0.03 -2.20 23.61
C GLU A 202 -1.11 -2.13 24.69
N VAL A 203 -2.19 -2.89 24.58
CA VAL A 203 -3.26 -2.94 25.58
C VAL A 203 -2.77 -3.60 26.86
N GLU A 204 -2.15 -4.76 26.73
CA GLU A 204 -1.59 -5.55 27.84
C GLU A 204 -0.52 -4.78 28.62
N ARG A 205 0.28 -3.94 27.94
CA ARG A 205 1.25 -3.04 28.58
C ARG A 205 0.63 -2.09 29.61
N LEU A 206 -0.66 -1.76 29.46
CA LEU A 206 -1.35 -0.86 30.38
C LEU A 206 -1.81 -1.55 31.67
N ILE A 207 -1.89 -2.88 31.69
CA ILE A 207 -2.41 -3.61 32.84
C ILE A 207 -1.32 -3.65 33.91
N PRO A 208 -1.54 -3.01 35.09
CA PRO A 208 -0.53 -2.96 36.13
C PRO A 208 -0.35 -4.35 36.73
N ASP A 209 0.86 -4.89 36.62
CA ASP A 209 1.20 -6.19 37.19
C ASP A 209 2.54 -6.18 37.91
N LYS A 210 2.65 -7.01 38.96
CA LYS A 210 3.88 -7.18 39.74
C LYS A 210 4.95 -7.96 38.96
N ASP A 211 4.54 -8.75 37.97
CA ASP A 211 5.40 -9.61 37.14
C ASP A 211 5.51 -9.12 35.69
N ARG A 212 5.80 -7.82 35.51
CA ARG A 212 5.95 -7.17 34.19
C ARG A 212 6.84 -7.95 33.21
N THR A 213 7.90 -8.58 33.71
CA THR A 213 8.80 -9.42 32.90
C THR A 213 8.18 -10.72 32.38
N ALA A 214 7.20 -11.31 33.07
CA ALA A 214 6.50 -12.50 32.60
C ALA A 214 5.47 -12.11 31.52
N ARG A 215 4.80 -10.98 31.71
CA ARG A 215 3.81 -10.45 30.76
C ARG A 215 4.46 -9.93 29.46
N ASP A 216 5.60 -9.26 29.56
CA ASP A 216 6.40 -8.87 28.39
C ASP A 216 6.88 -10.11 27.61
N ARG A 217 7.09 -11.26 28.27
CA ARG A 217 7.36 -12.54 27.60
C ARG A 217 6.11 -13.11 26.92
N GLU A 218 4.94 -13.08 27.56
CA GLU A 218 3.66 -13.50 26.95
C GLU A 218 3.34 -12.68 25.69
N LEU A 219 3.51 -11.36 25.75
CA LEU A 219 3.31 -10.49 24.60
C LEU A 219 4.27 -10.77 23.45
N ARG A 220 5.52 -11.10 23.78
CA ARG A 220 6.50 -11.58 22.82
C ARG A 220 6.04 -12.88 22.15
N PHE A 221 5.45 -13.82 22.89
CA PHE A 221 4.93 -15.07 22.32
C PHE A 221 3.82 -14.83 21.30
N ILE A 222 2.94 -13.84 21.51
CA ILE A 222 1.84 -13.56 20.56
C ILE A 222 2.38 -13.21 19.16
N ILE A 223 3.46 -12.41 19.08
CA ILE A 223 4.06 -12.03 17.78
C ILE A 223 4.96 -13.15 17.26
N ASP A 224 5.72 -13.81 18.14
CA ASP A 224 6.60 -14.92 17.78
C ASP A 224 5.81 -16.15 17.29
N ASP A 225 4.50 -16.26 17.61
CA ASP A 225 3.61 -17.34 17.18
C ASP A 225 2.78 -17.02 15.92
N ILE A 226 2.92 -15.81 15.37
CA ILE A 226 2.25 -15.47 14.10
C ILE A 226 2.79 -16.38 13.01
N SER A 227 1.89 -17.13 12.38
CA SER A 227 2.18 -17.84 11.14
C SER A 227 2.25 -16.84 10.00
N TYR A 228 3.33 -16.90 9.21
CA TYR A 228 3.51 -16.16 7.96
C TYR A 228 3.31 -17.05 6.72
N GLU A 229 2.78 -18.26 6.92
CA GLU A 229 2.49 -19.18 5.83
C GLU A 229 1.44 -18.61 4.88
N ARG A 230 1.50 -18.97 3.59
CA ARG A 230 0.57 -18.47 2.58
C ARG A 230 -0.78 -19.17 2.56
N ASP A 231 -1.02 -20.10 3.48
CA ASP A 231 -2.28 -20.82 3.57
C ASP A 231 -3.41 -19.87 3.97
N HIS A 232 -4.36 -19.67 3.05
CA HIS A 232 -5.40 -18.66 3.20
C HIS A 232 -6.28 -18.92 4.43
N ASP A 233 -6.67 -20.17 4.66
CA ASP A 233 -7.55 -20.54 5.77
C ASP A 233 -6.84 -20.33 7.11
N THR A 234 -5.58 -20.75 7.23
CA THR A 234 -4.75 -20.45 8.41
C THR A 234 -4.63 -18.95 8.68
N GLN A 235 -4.43 -18.13 7.64
CA GLN A 235 -4.29 -16.68 7.81
C GLN A 235 -5.62 -16.00 8.19
N ALA A 236 -6.73 -16.43 7.59
CA ALA A 236 -8.05 -15.93 7.92
C ALA A 236 -8.43 -16.27 9.38
N ASP A 237 -8.28 -17.53 9.79
CA ASP A 237 -8.56 -18.00 11.15
C ASP A 237 -7.69 -17.27 12.18
N GLN A 238 -6.40 -17.10 11.88
CA GLN A 238 -5.48 -16.39 12.76
C GLN A 238 -5.85 -14.90 12.89
N ALA A 239 -6.19 -14.24 11.78
CA ALA A 239 -6.62 -12.85 11.77
C ALA A 239 -7.92 -12.65 12.55
N GLU A 240 -8.92 -13.52 12.36
CA GLU A 240 -10.18 -13.49 13.10
C GLU A 240 -9.93 -13.66 14.60
N ARG A 241 -9.19 -14.70 15.00
CA ARG A 241 -8.86 -14.99 16.40
C ARG A 241 -8.17 -13.81 17.10
N LEU A 242 -7.10 -13.28 16.51
CA LEU A 242 -6.35 -12.18 17.13
C LEU A 242 -7.13 -10.87 17.14
N THR A 243 -7.91 -10.60 16.09
CA THR A 243 -8.81 -9.43 16.06
C THR A 243 -9.88 -9.54 17.14
N GLY A 244 -10.46 -10.73 17.34
CA GLY A 244 -11.42 -11.00 18.42
C GLY A 244 -10.82 -10.76 19.81
N ILE A 245 -9.62 -11.29 20.06
CA ILE A 245 -8.89 -11.06 21.33
C ILE A 245 -8.62 -9.56 21.53
N ALA A 246 -8.17 -8.84 20.49
CA ALA A 246 -7.95 -7.40 20.58
C ALA A 246 -9.23 -6.64 20.94
N VAL A 247 -10.37 -7.00 20.33
CA VAL A 247 -11.68 -6.40 20.63
C VAL A 247 -12.09 -6.66 22.08
N GLU A 248 -11.93 -7.90 22.54
CA GLU A 248 -12.25 -8.29 23.92
C GLU A 248 -11.40 -7.49 24.92
N LEU A 249 -10.08 -7.44 24.72
CA LEU A 249 -9.17 -6.72 25.61
C LEU A 249 -9.48 -5.22 25.63
N LEU A 250 -9.71 -4.61 24.47
CA LEU A 250 -10.08 -3.19 24.37
C LEU A 250 -11.40 -2.89 25.09
N SER A 251 -12.38 -3.79 25.00
CA SER A 251 -13.68 -3.63 25.69
C SER A 251 -13.56 -3.69 27.21
N HIS A 252 -12.65 -4.51 27.73
CA HIS A 252 -12.47 -4.73 29.17
C HIS A 252 -11.44 -3.79 29.81
N THR A 253 -10.60 -3.13 29.01
CA THR A 253 -9.55 -2.24 29.52
C THR A 253 -10.16 -0.93 30.01
N ARG A 254 -10.25 -0.80 31.35
CA ARG A 254 -10.73 0.43 32.02
C ARG A 254 -9.68 1.53 32.12
N ILE A 255 -8.42 1.19 31.87
CA ILE A 255 -7.28 2.11 31.97
C ILE A 255 -7.23 2.96 30.71
N ARG A 256 -7.16 4.28 30.87
CA ARG A 256 -7.03 5.18 29.73
C ARG A 256 -5.68 4.93 29.03
N PRO A 257 -5.66 4.74 27.70
CA PRO A 257 -4.41 4.58 27.00
C PRO A 257 -3.57 5.85 27.04
N ASP A 258 -2.25 5.66 26.91
CA ASP A 258 -1.36 6.74 26.50
C ASP A 258 -1.77 7.21 25.09
N GLN A 259 -2.48 8.34 25.05
CA GLN A 259 -3.01 8.87 23.80
C GLN A 259 -1.91 9.21 22.79
N THR A 260 -0.74 9.63 23.25
CA THR A 260 0.37 9.98 22.36
C THR A 260 0.87 8.71 21.67
N ARG A 261 1.17 7.68 22.46
CA ARG A 261 1.65 6.40 21.94
C ARG A 261 0.66 5.74 20.98
N VAL A 262 -0.62 5.68 21.35
CA VAL A 262 -1.65 5.06 20.48
C VAL A 262 -1.88 5.88 19.20
N ARG A 263 -1.77 7.22 19.25
CA ARG A 263 -1.82 8.06 18.05
C ARG A 263 -0.61 7.82 17.14
N MET A 264 0.59 7.67 17.70
CA MET A 264 1.80 7.37 16.94
C MET A 264 1.73 5.98 16.32
N MET A 265 1.27 4.97 17.06
CA MET A 265 1.02 3.62 16.53
C MET A 265 0.06 3.66 15.34
N ARG A 266 -1.07 4.35 15.48
CA ARG A 266 -2.02 4.53 14.38
C ARG A 266 -1.36 5.18 13.17
N ALA A 267 -0.65 6.30 13.38
CA ALA A 267 -0.03 7.06 12.32
C ALA A 267 1.05 6.24 11.58
N LEU A 268 1.85 5.47 12.31
CA LEU A 268 2.89 4.59 11.77
C LEU A 268 2.29 3.49 10.91
N LEU A 269 1.38 2.68 11.48
CA LEU A 269 0.82 1.52 10.78
C LEU A 269 -0.07 1.94 9.59
N THR A 270 -0.87 2.99 9.75
CA THR A 270 -1.67 3.57 8.65
C THR A 270 -0.77 4.19 7.58
N GLY A 271 0.31 4.85 8.00
CA GLY A 271 1.30 5.44 7.12
C GLY A 271 2.01 4.41 6.26
N ILE A 272 2.34 3.24 6.81
CA ILE A 272 2.90 2.11 6.05
C ILE A 272 1.85 1.55 5.09
N ALA A 273 0.65 1.19 5.59
CA ALA A 273 -0.41 0.60 4.78
C ALA A 273 -0.81 1.46 3.56
N ASN A 274 -0.83 2.78 3.72
CA ASN A 274 -1.14 3.71 2.64
C ASN A 274 -0.04 3.81 1.58
N ARG A 275 1.22 3.55 1.96
CA ARG A 275 2.38 3.61 1.07
C ARG A 275 2.66 2.31 0.35
N LEU A 276 2.23 1.17 0.90
CA LEU A 276 2.38 -0.15 0.26
C LEU A 276 1.76 -0.13 -1.16
N PRO A 277 2.44 -0.63 -2.20
CA PRO A 277 1.90 -0.70 -3.54
C PRO A 277 0.85 -1.81 -3.66
N ALA A 278 -0.17 -1.60 -4.49
CA ALA A 278 -1.27 -2.57 -4.65
C ALA A 278 -0.78 -3.93 -5.17
N SER A 279 0.28 -3.94 -5.99
CA SER A 279 0.89 -5.16 -6.51
C SER A 279 1.51 -6.03 -5.41
N ALA A 280 2.11 -5.42 -4.38
CA ALA A 280 2.70 -6.18 -3.28
C ALA A 280 1.62 -6.77 -2.37
N LEU A 281 0.56 -6.00 -2.09
CA LEU A 281 -0.60 -6.48 -1.34
C LEU A 281 -1.27 -7.65 -2.08
N ALA A 282 -1.52 -7.51 -3.39
CA ALA A 282 -2.10 -8.56 -4.21
C ALA A 282 -1.23 -9.83 -4.28
N ALA A 283 0.10 -9.70 -4.29
CA ALA A 283 1.01 -10.85 -4.30
C ALA A 283 0.94 -11.70 -3.01
N SER A 284 0.41 -11.13 -1.93
CA SER A 284 0.23 -11.77 -0.63
C SER A 284 -1.24 -12.03 -0.29
N ASP A 285 -2.15 -11.84 -1.25
CA ASP A 285 -3.60 -11.93 -1.09
C ASP A 285 -4.18 -11.04 0.03
N VAL A 286 -3.55 -9.87 0.24
CA VAL A 286 -3.98 -8.86 1.19
C VAL A 286 -4.56 -7.66 0.44
N SER A 287 -5.52 -6.97 1.04
CA SER A 287 -6.06 -5.72 0.51
C SER A 287 -5.90 -4.59 1.53
N ARG A 288 -5.96 -3.33 1.07
CA ARG A 288 -6.00 -2.20 2.02
C ARG A 288 -7.26 -2.23 2.89
N ALA A 289 -8.34 -2.82 2.39
CA ALA A 289 -9.57 -3.02 3.13
C ALA A 289 -9.35 -3.96 4.33
N SER A 290 -8.72 -5.11 4.12
CA SER A 290 -8.46 -6.06 5.21
C SER A 290 -7.55 -5.47 6.29
N LEU A 291 -6.53 -4.70 5.90
CA LEU A 291 -5.71 -3.94 6.87
C LEU A 291 -6.54 -2.87 7.60
N GLY A 292 -7.40 -2.15 6.87
CA GLY A 292 -8.29 -1.12 7.42
C GLY A 292 -9.23 -1.67 8.50
N GLY A 293 -9.74 -2.89 8.31
CA GLY A 293 -10.61 -3.58 9.25
C GLY A 293 -9.97 -3.81 10.63
N THR A 294 -8.66 -4.05 10.70
CA THR A 294 -7.96 -4.19 11.99
C THR A 294 -7.43 -2.84 12.50
N LEU A 295 -6.93 -1.96 11.62
CA LEU A 295 -6.42 -0.63 11.99
C LEU A 295 -7.49 0.26 12.64
N ILE A 296 -8.75 0.03 12.31
CA ILE A 296 -9.87 0.76 12.88
C ILE A 296 -9.96 0.63 14.40
N LEU A 297 -9.54 -0.52 14.95
CA LEU A 297 -9.57 -0.80 16.38
C LEU A 297 -8.73 0.20 17.16
N ILE A 298 -7.62 0.68 16.58
CA ILE A 298 -6.78 1.72 17.17
C ILE A 298 -7.54 3.04 17.26
N SER A 299 -8.36 3.36 16.26
CA SER A 299 -9.18 4.58 16.26
C SER A 299 -10.33 4.48 17.25
N TRP A 300 -10.95 3.31 17.38
CA TRP A 300 -11.95 3.04 18.42
C TRP A 300 -11.36 3.16 19.82
N TRP A 301 -10.16 2.61 20.04
CA TRP A 301 -9.46 2.72 21.32
C TRP A 301 -9.17 4.18 21.72
N LEU A 302 -8.93 5.06 20.75
CA LEU A 302 -8.80 6.51 20.95
C LEU A 302 -10.12 7.23 21.26
N GLY A 303 -11.23 6.51 21.42
CA GLY A 303 -12.54 7.06 21.78
C GLY A 303 -13.32 7.64 20.60
N ARG A 304 -13.02 7.22 19.37
CA ARG A 304 -13.85 7.55 18.20
C ARG A 304 -14.98 6.53 18.06
N ASP A 305 -16.14 7.03 17.66
CA ASP A 305 -17.35 6.24 17.42
C ASP A 305 -17.08 5.13 16.38
N LEU A 306 -17.22 3.87 16.81
CA LEU A 306 -16.85 2.68 16.03
C LEU A 306 -17.76 2.50 14.82
N ASP A 307 -19.03 2.88 14.91
CA ASP A 307 -19.99 2.78 13.80
C ASP A 307 -19.61 3.74 12.67
N ARG A 308 -19.26 4.98 13.01
CA ARG A 308 -18.80 5.99 12.03
C ARG A 308 -17.46 5.64 11.41
N LEU A 309 -16.58 4.99 12.18
CA LEU A 309 -15.32 4.51 11.67
C LEU A 309 -15.52 3.30 10.75
N ALA A 310 -16.41 2.37 11.10
CA ALA A 310 -16.68 1.16 10.32
C ALA A 310 -17.30 1.53 8.98
N GLU A 311 -18.20 2.52 8.97
CA GLU A 311 -18.74 3.10 7.74
C GLU A 311 -17.64 3.76 6.88
N ALA A 312 -16.66 4.44 7.49
CA ALA A 312 -15.54 5.04 6.78
C ALA A 312 -14.56 3.99 6.22
N ALA A 313 -14.32 2.90 6.96
CA ALA A 313 -13.51 1.77 6.52
C ALA A 313 -14.20 0.98 5.39
N LEU A 314 -15.51 0.76 5.49
CA LEU A 314 -16.32 0.13 4.43
C LEU A 314 -16.34 1.01 3.16
N ARG A 315 -16.42 2.34 3.31
CA ARG A 315 -16.28 3.27 2.16
C ARG A 315 -14.88 3.22 1.55
N LEU A 316 -13.84 3.08 2.37
CA LEU A 316 -12.47 2.87 1.88
C LEU A 316 -12.34 1.53 1.16
N GLU A 317 -12.95 0.47 1.67
CA GLU A 317 -13.03 -0.86 1.05
C GLU A 317 -13.78 -0.80 -0.28
N LEU A 318 -14.89 -0.10 -0.38
CA LEU A 318 -15.59 0.10 -1.65
C LEU A 318 -14.81 0.97 -2.64
N ALA A 319 -14.01 1.92 -2.16
CA ALA A 319 -13.16 2.78 -2.98
C ALA A 319 -11.82 2.15 -3.40
N THR A 320 -11.35 1.14 -2.66
CA THR A 320 -10.08 0.43 -2.90
C THR A 320 -10.27 -1.01 -3.34
N GLY A 321 -11.50 -1.53 -3.23
CA GLY A 321 -11.92 -2.81 -3.75
C GLY A 321 -11.60 -2.85 -5.22
N ALA A 322 -11.08 -3.99 -5.66
CA ALA A 322 -10.85 -4.21 -7.06
C ALA A 322 -12.15 -3.85 -7.80
N THR A 323 -12.04 -2.95 -8.76
CA THR A 323 -12.80 -3.13 -9.99
C THR A 323 -12.39 -4.51 -10.54
N THR A 324 -12.97 -5.58 -9.98
CA THR A 324 -13.12 -6.90 -10.58
C THR A 324 -14.06 -6.74 -11.77
N GLY A 325 -13.54 -6.00 -12.75
CA GLY A 325 -13.93 -6.01 -14.14
C GLY A 325 -12.85 -6.71 -14.96
N THR A 326 -12.11 -7.67 -14.39
CA THR A 326 -11.42 -8.68 -15.19
C THR A 326 -12.45 -9.66 -15.73
N ARG A 327 -13.18 -9.18 -16.75
CA ARG A 327 -13.58 -10.07 -17.83
C ARG A 327 -12.29 -10.73 -18.30
N ALA A 328 -12.14 -12.01 -17.99
CA ALA A 328 -11.00 -12.82 -18.40
C ALA A 328 -10.69 -12.54 -19.88
N VAL A 329 -9.61 -11.80 -20.15
CA VAL A 329 -8.96 -11.85 -21.47
C VAL A 329 -8.17 -13.15 -21.47
N ARG A 330 -8.92 -14.24 -21.52
CA ARG A 330 -8.43 -15.56 -21.87
C ARG A 330 -8.38 -15.57 -23.38
N ASN A 331 -7.26 -15.13 -23.94
CA ASN A 331 -6.64 -15.64 -25.17
C ASN A 331 -5.45 -14.75 -25.53
N GLY A 332 -4.27 -15.37 -25.52
CA GLY A 332 -2.99 -14.69 -25.67
C GLY A 332 -2.70 -14.22 -27.09
N ARG A 333 -1.90 -13.15 -27.15
CA ARG A 333 -0.58 -13.08 -27.81
C ARG A 333 -0.05 -11.63 -27.65
N PRO A 334 1.23 -11.43 -27.32
CA PRO A 334 1.83 -10.11 -27.40
C PRO A 334 2.10 -9.79 -28.87
N GLY A 335 1.39 -8.81 -29.43
CA GLY A 335 1.65 -8.26 -30.76
C GLY A 335 2.08 -6.79 -30.64
N TRP A 336 3.38 -6.55 -30.74
CA TRP A 336 3.93 -5.28 -31.22
C TRP A 336 4.44 -5.52 -32.65
N LEU A 337 4.38 -4.48 -33.50
CA LEU A 337 4.85 -4.32 -34.90
C LEU A 337 3.80 -4.52 -36.00
N SER A 338 3.13 -3.41 -36.35
CA SER A 338 3.18 -2.78 -37.69
C SER A 338 2.48 -1.44 -37.66
#